data_AF-A0A2T1DCU3-F1
#
_entry.id   AF-A0A2T1DCU3-F1
#
_cell.length_a   1.000
_cell.length_b   1.000
_cell.length_c   1.000
_cell.angle_alpha   90.00
_cell.angle_beta   90.00
_cell.angle_gamma   90.00
#
_symmetry.space_group_name_H-M   'P 1'
#
loop_
_entity.id
_entity.type
_entity.pdbx_description
1 polymer ?
#
loop_
_entity_poly.entity_id
_entity_poly.type
_entity_poly.pdbx_seq_one_letter_code
_entity_poly.pdbx_strand_id
1 'polypeptide(L)'
;MAGDDQMDLFNLSETAVPPSKDINPDLIPTDVKVPIPPGIYSSMEQIKIHCNQCYRCDLGTTRTNAVVGRGNPHADLMIVGEGPGQNEDETGLPFVGKAGQLLDKILESVQLTEEDVFIGNIVKCRPPGNRTPT
;
A
#
# COMPACT_ATOMS: atom_id res chain seq x y z
N MET A 1 36.58 41.32 1.71
CA MET A 1 35.55 40.78 2.61
C MET A 1 34.76 39.77 1.80
N ALA A 2 35.19 38.51 1.84
CA ALA A 2 34.46 37.40 1.24
C ALA A 2 33.38 37.01 2.25
N GLY A 3 32.13 37.26 1.92
CA GLY A 3 30.99 36.74 2.67
C GLY A 3 30.59 35.41 2.07
N ASP A 4 30.65 34.37 2.88
CA ASP A 4 30.19 33.01 2.56
C ASP A 4 28.71 33.01 2.15
N ASP A 5 28.43 32.76 0.87
CA ASP A 5 27.13 32.21 0.46
C ASP A 5 27.18 30.70 0.73
N GLN A 6 26.89 30.34 1.98
CA GLN A 6 26.65 28.95 2.37
C GLN A 6 25.30 28.52 1.76
N MET A 7 25.35 27.77 0.67
CA MET A 7 24.17 27.06 0.16
C MET A 7 23.73 26.03 1.18
N ASP A 8 22.55 26.24 1.75
CA ASP A 8 21.90 25.33 2.68
C ASP A 8 21.46 24.05 1.95
N LEU A 9 22.26 22.99 2.11
CA LEU A 9 22.06 21.66 1.54
C LEU A 9 20.88 20.90 2.17
N PHE A 10 20.15 21.49 3.11
CA PHE A 10 19.03 20.84 3.81
C PHE A 10 17.65 21.38 3.47
N ASN A 11 17.52 22.27 2.48
CA ASN A 11 16.20 22.74 2.04
C ASN A 11 15.64 21.97 0.82
N LEU A 12 15.78 20.64 0.85
CA LEU A 12 14.80 19.76 0.19
C LEU A 12 13.54 19.84 1.05
N SER A 13 12.80 20.94 0.89
CA SER A 13 11.43 21.04 1.35
C SER A 13 10.68 19.84 0.80
N GLU A 14 10.45 18.91 1.72
CA GLU A 14 9.36 17.96 1.79
C GLU A 14 8.43 18.06 0.59
N THR A 15 8.40 17.02 -0.23
CA THR A 15 7.17 16.71 -0.98
C THR A 15 6.12 16.23 0.02
N ALA A 16 5.78 17.09 0.99
CA ALA A 16 4.56 17.01 1.75
C ALA A 16 3.44 17.35 0.75
N VAL A 17 3.00 16.32 0.03
CA VAL A 17 1.73 16.37 -0.70
C VAL A 17 0.67 16.73 0.33
N PRO A 18 -0.13 17.79 0.09
CA PRO A 18 -1.10 18.27 1.07
C PRO A 18 -2.11 17.17 1.41
N PRO A 19 -2.66 17.15 2.65
CA PRO A 19 -3.64 16.17 3.07
C PRO A 19 -4.87 16.23 2.15
N SER A 20 -5.28 15.05 1.68
CA SER A 20 -6.35 14.82 0.69
C SER A 20 -7.64 15.58 1.02
N LYS A 21 -7.97 16.61 0.23
CA LYS A 21 -9.23 17.35 0.32
C LYS A 21 -10.36 16.81 -0.56
N ASP A 22 -10.11 15.78 -1.37
CA ASP A 22 -11.01 15.45 -2.50
C ASP A 22 -11.74 14.11 -2.38
N ILE A 23 -11.55 13.32 -1.31
CA ILE A 23 -12.33 12.10 -1.10
C ILE A 23 -13.59 12.48 -0.33
N ASN A 24 -14.77 12.31 -0.92
CA ASN A 24 -16.03 12.42 -0.20
C ASN A 24 -16.32 11.10 0.55
N PRO A 25 -16.21 11.04 1.89
CA PRO A 25 -16.40 9.81 2.64
C PRO A 25 -17.82 9.24 2.52
N ASP A 26 -18.82 10.09 2.26
CA ASP A 26 -20.23 9.68 2.15
C ASP A 26 -20.48 8.77 0.93
N LEU A 27 -19.55 8.76 -0.04
CA LEU A 27 -19.62 7.89 -1.22
C LEU A 27 -18.97 6.51 -0.98
N ILE A 28 -18.31 6.30 0.16
CA ILE A 28 -17.65 5.03 0.49
C ILE A 28 -18.64 4.17 1.30
N PRO A 29 -19.10 3.02 0.77
CA PRO A 29 -20.01 2.14 1.50
C PRO A 29 -19.36 1.58 2.76
N THR A 30 -20.12 1.47 3.85
CA THR A 30 -19.64 0.86 5.11
C THR A 30 -19.69 -0.67 5.07
N ASP A 31 -20.68 -1.26 4.38
CA ASP A 31 -20.81 -2.71 4.23
C ASP A 31 -19.70 -3.26 3.32
N VAL A 32 -18.93 -4.23 3.80
CA VAL A 32 -17.86 -4.93 3.05
C VAL A 32 -18.36 -5.60 1.77
N LYS A 33 -19.63 -6.02 1.72
CA LYS A 33 -20.23 -6.70 0.56
C LYS A 33 -20.52 -5.75 -0.60
N VAL A 34 -20.55 -4.44 -0.34
CA VAL A 34 -20.80 -3.43 -1.36
C VAL A 34 -19.44 -2.93 -1.90
N PRO A 35 -19.15 -3.08 -3.21
CA PRO A 35 -17.89 -2.58 -3.77
C PRO A 35 -17.82 -1.05 -3.69
N ILE A 36 -16.62 -0.50 -3.47
CA ILE A 36 -16.40 0.95 -3.56
C ILE A 36 -16.50 1.35 -5.04
N PRO A 37 -17.31 2.36 -5.39
CA PRO A 37 -17.41 2.82 -6.77
C PRO A 37 -16.05 3.25 -7.36
N PRO A 38 -15.82 3.07 -8.66
CA PRO A 38 -14.63 3.60 -9.31
C PRO A 38 -14.65 5.14 -9.32
N GLY A 39 -13.47 5.77 -9.38
CA GLY A 39 -13.32 7.23 -9.45
C GLY A 39 -13.35 7.96 -8.10
N ILE A 40 -13.47 7.23 -6.98
CA ILE A 40 -13.41 7.80 -5.62
C ILE A 40 -12.00 8.24 -5.24
N TYR A 41 -10.99 7.46 -5.66
CA TYR A 41 -9.58 7.75 -5.40
C TYR A 41 -8.91 8.21 -6.69
N SER A 42 -8.11 9.27 -6.58
CA SER A 42 -7.29 9.79 -7.68
C SER A 42 -5.85 9.29 -7.64
N SER A 43 -5.42 8.63 -6.56
CA SER A 43 -4.07 8.10 -6.42
C SER A 43 -3.98 6.89 -5.50
N MET A 44 -2.90 6.12 -5.64
CA MET A 44 -2.57 5.03 -4.72
C MET A 44 -2.35 5.50 -3.28
N GLU A 45 -1.87 6.72 -3.10
CA GLU A 45 -1.65 7.30 -1.76
C GLU A 45 -2.98 7.52 -1.03
N GLN A 46 -3.99 8.03 -1.73
CA GLN A 46 -5.34 8.16 -1.18
C GLN A 46 -5.92 6.81 -0.75
N ILE A 47 -5.69 5.76 -1.55
CA ILE A 47 -6.10 4.39 -1.20
C ILE A 47 -5.37 3.92 0.07
N LYS A 48 -4.05 4.15 0.19
CA LYS A 48 -3.25 3.80 1.38
C LYS A 48 -3.75 4.50 2.64
N ILE A 49 -4.00 5.81 2.57
CA ILE A 49 -4.52 6.59 3.70
C ILE A 49 -5.89 6.04 4.14
N HIS A 50 -6.80 5.84 3.19
CA HIS A 50 -8.13 5.32 3.50
C HIS A 50 -8.07 3.89 4.06
N CYS A 51 -7.29 2.98 3.48
CA CYS A 51 -7.14 1.62 3.98
C CYS A 51 -6.58 1.59 5.41
N ASN A 52 -5.65 2.50 5.75
CA ASN A 52 -5.13 2.64 7.11
C ASN A 52 -6.15 3.18 8.12
N GLN A 53 -7.32 3.64 7.67
CA GLN A 53 -8.44 4.07 8.51
C GLN A 53 -9.70 3.24 8.28
N CYS A 54 -9.62 2.15 7.50
CA CYS A 54 -10.77 1.35 7.14
C CYS A 54 -11.20 0.41 8.29
N TYR A 55 -12.50 0.38 8.59
CA TYR A 55 -13.11 -0.53 9.56
C TYR A 55 -14.37 -1.22 9.01
N ARG A 56 -14.42 -1.43 7.69
CA ARG A 56 -15.54 -2.09 6.99
C ARG A 56 -15.65 -3.58 7.29
N CYS A 57 -14.60 -4.17 7.87
CA CYS A 57 -14.58 -5.55 8.35
C CYS A 57 -13.73 -5.67 9.62
N ASP A 58 -13.87 -6.79 10.31
CA ASP A 58 -13.22 -7.02 11.62
C ASP A 58 -11.69 -7.04 11.55
N LEU A 59 -11.12 -7.38 10.40
CA LEU A 59 -9.66 -7.36 10.20
C LEU A 59 -9.07 -5.97 10.41
N GLY A 60 -9.89 -4.94 10.28
CA GLY A 60 -9.44 -3.58 10.50
C GLY A 60 -9.07 -3.30 11.96
N THR A 61 -9.64 -4.03 12.90
CA THR A 61 -9.43 -3.84 14.34
C THR A 61 -8.11 -4.39 14.85
N THR A 62 -7.52 -5.36 14.14
CA THR A 62 -6.33 -6.10 14.60
C THR A 62 -5.06 -5.77 13.83
N ARG A 63 -5.15 -5.01 12.73
CA ARG A 63 -3.98 -4.65 11.91
C ARG A 63 -3.06 -3.67 12.66
N THR A 64 -1.77 -3.74 12.37
CA THR A 64 -0.82 -2.66 12.71
C THR A 64 -0.80 -1.65 11.57
N ASN A 65 -0.60 -2.11 10.34
CA ASN A 65 -0.63 -1.29 9.13
C ASN A 65 -1.48 -1.96 8.05
N ALA A 66 -2.21 -1.17 7.27
CA ALA A 66 -2.83 -1.69 6.05
C ALA A 66 -1.78 -1.89 4.95
N VAL A 67 -1.84 -3.03 4.27
CA VAL A 67 -0.88 -3.44 3.25
C VAL A 67 -1.57 -3.42 1.89
N VAL A 68 -1.44 -2.29 1.18
CA VAL A 68 -2.20 -2.04 -0.04
C VAL A 68 -1.56 -2.69 -1.27
N GLY A 69 -0.29 -2.37 -1.52
CA GLY A 69 0.47 -2.84 -2.67
C GLY A 69 1.83 -2.14 -2.81
N ARG A 70 2.70 -2.71 -3.66
CA ARG A 70 4.02 -2.16 -4.07
C ARG A 70 4.26 -2.38 -5.57
N GLY A 71 5.30 -1.75 -6.11
CA GLY A 71 5.60 -1.77 -7.54
C GLY A 71 4.89 -0.70 -8.35
N ASN A 72 4.94 -0.84 -9.66
CA ASN A 72 4.43 0.14 -10.62
C ASN A 72 2.89 0.09 -10.72
N PRO A 73 2.14 1.14 -10.30
CA PRO A 73 0.68 1.18 -10.39
C PRO A 73 0.12 1.12 -11.82
N HIS A 74 0.99 1.30 -12.82
CA HIS A 74 0.68 1.26 -14.25
C HIS A 74 1.26 0.02 -14.94
N ALA A 75 1.74 -0.97 -14.19
CA ALA A 75 2.23 -2.23 -14.75
C ALA A 75 1.13 -3.02 -15.46
N ASP A 76 1.49 -3.70 -16.55
CA ASP A 76 0.59 -4.61 -17.26
C ASP A 76 0.36 -5.93 -16.49
N LEU A 77 1.29 -6.29 -15.60
CA LEU A 77 1.22 -7.50 -14.78
C LEU A 77 0.92 -7.15 -13.32
N MET A 78 -0.20 -7.67 -12.80
CA MET A 78 -0.53 -7.60 -11.38
C MET A 78 -0.46 -8.99 -10.73
N ILE A 79 0.22 -9.07 -9.59
CA ILE A 79 0.31 -10.28 -8.76
C ILE A 79 -0.54 -10.08 -7.51
N VAL A 80 -1.45 -11.01 -7.27
CA VAL A 80 -2.42 -10.93 -6.18
C VAL A 80 -2.30 -12.14 -5.26
N GLY A 81 -1.87 -11.89 -4.02
CA GLY A 81 -1.87 -12.89 -2.94
C GLY A 81 -3.15 -12.87 -2.11
N GLU A 82 -3.20 -13.73 -1.10
CA GLU A 82 -4.36 -13.87 -0.21
C GLU A 82 -4.50 -12.69 0.76
N GLY A 83 -3.46 -12.45 1.58
CA GLY A 83 -3.48 -11.46 2.65
C GLY A 83 -2.09 -11.20 3.23
N PRO A 84 -1.94 -10.16 4.06
CA PRO A 84 -0.68 -9.83 4.70
C PRO A 84 -0.30 -10.87 5.78
N GLY A 85 0.99 -11.19 5.87
CA GLY A 85 1.56 -11.92 6.99
C GLY A 85 1.99 -10.97 8.12
N GLN A 86 2.75 -11.50 9.08
CA GLN A 86 3.21 -10.74 10.24
C GLN A 86 4.16 -9.60 9.83
N ASN A 87 5.22 -9.91 9.08
CA ASN A 87 6.21 -8.92 8.67
C ASN A 87 5.56 -7.83 7.78
N GLU A 88 4.61 -8.23 6.94
CA GLU A 88 3.87 -7.30 6.09
C GLU A 88 3.02 -6.34 6.93
N ASP A 89 2.30 -6.83 7.94
CA ASP A 89 1.51 -6.01 8.86
C ASP A 89 2.38 -5.04 9.67
N GLU A 90 3.56 -5.49 10.12
CA GLU A 90 4.51 -4.66 10.88
C GLU A 90 5.13 -3.54 10.03
N THR A 91 5.40 -3.81 8.75
CA THR A 91 6.08 -2.85 7.85
C THR A 91 5.14 -2.04 6.96
N GLY A 92 3.89 -2.47 6.77
CA GLY A 92 2.97 -1.91 5.80
C GLY A 92 3.28 -2.27 4.34
N LEU A 93 4.29 -3.12 4.09
CA LEU A 93 4.75 -3.50 2.75
C LEU A 93 4.34 -4.94 2.41
N PRO A 94 3.80 -5.20 1.21
CA PRO A 94 3.41 -6.55 0.81
C PRO A 94 4.65 -7.39 0.47
N PHE A 95 4.57 -8.71 0.72
CA PHE A 95 5.58 -9.70 0.32
C PHE A 95 7.02 -9.32 0.75
N VAL A 96 7.23 -9.04 2.04
CA VAL A 96 8.57 -8.76 2.61
C VAL A 96 9.10 -9.91 3.47
N GLY A 97 8.25 -10.88 3.82
CA GLY A 97 8.63 -12.11 4.49
C GLY A 97 9.29 -13.15 3.56
N LYS A 98 9.43 -14.38 4.05
CA LYS A 98 10.07 -15.49 3.32
C LYS A 98 9.41 -15.80 1.98
N ALA A 99 8.08 -15.76 1.93
CA ALA A 99 7.33 -15.98 0.69
C ALA A 99 7.57 -14.86 -0.33
N GLY A 100 7.73 -13.63 0.14
CA GLY A 100 8.08 -12.49 -0.72
C GLY A 100 9.48 -12.59 -1.30
N GLN A 101 10.47 -12.98 -0.50
CA GLN A 101 11.82 -13.23 -1.00
C GLN A 101 11.87 -14.34 -2.06
N LEU A 102 10.99 -15.34 -1.98
CA LEU A 102 10.83 -16.34 -3.02
C LEU A 102 10.17 -15.76 -4.27
N LEU A 103 9.13 -14.95 -4.11
CA LEU A 103 8.49 -14.24 -5.22
C LEU A 103 9.49 -13.37 -5.98
N ASP A 104 10.31 -12.61 -5.27
CA ASP A 104 11.34 -11.74 -5.88
C ASP A 104 12.34 -12.56 -6.72
N LYS A 105 12.77 -13.73 -6.24
CA LYS A 105 13.62 -14.66 -7.02
C LYS A 105 12.93 -15.24 -8.25
N ILE A 106 11.63 -15.49 -8.17
CA ILE A 106 10.84 -15.98 -9.30
C ILE A 106 10.76 -14.89 -10.38
N LEU A 107 10.47 -13.65 -9.99
CA LEU A 107 10.44 -12.50 -10.91
C LEU A 107 11.80 -12.27 -11.57
N GLU A 108 12.88 -12.30 -10.77
CA GLU A 108 14.25 -12.16 -11.28
C GLU A 108 14.60 -13.25 -12.30
N SER A 109 14.16 -14.49 -12.07
CA SER A 109 14.43 -15.62 -12.98
C SER A 109 13.82 -15.44 -14.38
N VAL A 110 12.78 -14.60 -14.50
CA VAL A 110 12.11 -14.25 -15.76
C VAL A 110 12.40 -12.81 -16.20
N GLN A 111 13.43 -12.18 -15.62
CA GLN A 111 13.86 -10.80 -15.93
C GLN A 111 12.78 -9.74 -15.71
N LEU A 112 11.90 -9.96 -14.72
CA LEU A 112 10.93 -8.95 -14.28
C LEU A 112 11.44 -8.24 -13.03
N THR A 113 11.20 -6.94 -12.97
CA THR A 113 11.58 -6.05 -11.87
C THR A 113 10.33 -5.46 -11.19
N GLU A 114 10.53 -4.71 -10.11
CA GLU A 114 9.45 -4.00 -9.42
C GLU A 114 8.78 -2.90 -10.29
N GLU A 115 9.45 -2.45 -11.36
CA GLU A 115 8.87 -1.50 -12.33
C GLU A 115 7.92 -2.19 -13.34
N ASP A 116 8.06 -3.51 -13.53
CA ASP A 116 7.29 -4.29 -14.49
C ASP A 116 5.99 -4.86 -13.89
N VAL A 117 5.86 -4.84 -12.57
CA VAL A 117 4.77 -5.50 -11.85
C VAL A 117 4.14 -4.61 -10.79
N PHE A 118 2.87 -4.87 -10.51
CA PHE A 118 2.20 -4.39 -9.31
C PHE A 118 1.85 -5.58 -8.40
N ILE A 119 2.21 -5.52 -7.12
CA ILE A 119 2.01 -6.63 -6.19
C ILE A 119 1.10 -6.17 -5.06
N GLY A 120 0.05 -6.95 -4.77
CA GLY A 120 -0.84 -6.72 -3.64
C GLY A 120 -1.54 -8.00 -3.17
N ASN A 121 -2.47 -7.85 -2.22
CA ASN A 121 -3.29 -8.96 -1.71
C ASN A 121 -4.79 -8.70 -1.88
N ILE A 122 -5.62 -9.75 -1.85
CA ILE A 122 -7.08 -9.65 -1.84
C ILE A 122 -7.54 -8.85 -0.62
N VAL A 123 -7.13 -9.27 0.58
CA VAL A 123 -7.36 -8.48 1.80
C VAL A 123 -6.14 -7.62 2.13
N LYS A 124 -6.39 -6.44 2.71
CA LYS A 124 -5.34 -5.46 3.02
C LYS A 124 -4.88 -5.47 4.48
N CYS A 125 -5.49 -6.32 5.29
CA CYS A 125 -5.26 -6.40 6.74
C CYS A 125 -4.91 -7.85 7.09
N ARG A 126 -3.91 -8.05 7.95
CA ARG A 126 -3.51 -9.38 8.39
C ARG A 126 -4.65 -10.08 9.16
N PRO A 127 -5.07 -11.29 8.76
CA PRO A 127 -5.99 -12.09 9.55
C PRO A 127 -5.38 -12.53 10.89
N PRO A 128 -6.14 -12.52 12.00
CA PRO A 128 -5.66 -13.02 13.29
C PRO A 128 -5.13 -14.45 13.19
N GLY A 129 -3.92 -14.69 13.71
CA GLY A 129 -3.27 -16.00 13.65
C GLY A 129 -2.88 -16.46 12.23
N ASN A 130 -2.84 -15.55 11.24
CA ASN A 130 -2.61 -15.86 9.82
C ASN A 130 -3.59 -16.91 9.26
N ARG A 131 -4.83 -16.93 9.76
CA ARG A 131 -5.91 -17.75 9.21
C ARG A 131 -6.33 -17.28 7.82
N THR A 132 -7.02 -18.12 7.07
CA THR A 132 -7.66 -17.71 5.82
C THR A 132 -8.72 -16.61 6.07
N PRO A 133 -8.73 -15.52 5.26
CA PRO A 133 -9.74 -14.47 5.34
C PRO A 133 -11.16 -15.01 5.13
N THR A 134 -12.13 -14.33 5.75
CA THR A 134 -13.58 -14.64 5.72
C THR A 134 -14.35 -13.38 5.44
#